data_AF-A0A7Z7QQ45-F1
#
_entry.id   AF-A0A7Z7QQ45-F1
#
_cell.length_a   1.000
_cell.length_b   1.000
_cell.length_c   1.000
_cell.angle_alpha   90.00
_cell.angle_beta   90.00
_cell.angle_gamma   90.00
#
_symmetry.space_group_name_H-M   'P 1'
#
loop_
_entity.id
_entity.type
_entity.pdbx_description
1 polymer ?
#
loop_
_entity_poly.entity_id
_entity_poly.type
_entity_poly.pdbx_seq_one_letter_code
_entity_poly.pdbx_strand_id
1 'polypeptide(L)'
;MQSAIEKLLDDLNHISLRYQQAREGHPFEFYEDIAPFVAQVDQDVASLNLYENQIQDLPYFNRQKFVRMQSLISELAISCHQSTTSKKIFIDRFKAVQHDLNYLIQNGGHKDV
;
A
#
# COMPACT_ATOMS: atom_id res chain seq x y z
N MET A 1 10.33 11.95 -3.35
CA MET A 1 9.73 10.66 -3.77
C MET A 1 10.05 9.53 -2.80
N GLN A 2 11.33 9.28 -2.48
CA GLN A 2 11.76 8.16 -1.62
C GLN A 2 10.99 8.05 -0.28
N SER A 3 10.91 9.14 0.49
CA SER A 3 10.17 9.14 1.77
C SER A 3 8.70 8.76 1.62
N ALA A 4 8.03 9.11 0.51
CA ALA A 4 6.63 8.71 0.28
C ALA A 4 6.50 7.20 0.03
N ILE A 5 7.49 6.58 -0.65
CA ILE A 5 7.52 5.13 -0.87
C ILE A 5 7.83 4.39 0.44
N GLU A 6 8.75 4.92 1.25
CA GLU A 6 9.11 4.33 2.55
C GLU A 6 7.91 4.30 3.51
N LYS A 7 7.10 5.38 3.55
CA LYS A 7 5.85 5.38 4.32
C LYS A 7 4.87 4.32 3.84
N LEU A 8 4.67 4.18 2.53
CA LEU A 8 3.79 3.15 1.98
C LEU A 8 4.30 1.71 2.23
N LEU A 9 5.62 1.52 2.32
CA LEU A 9 6.21 0.24 2.73
C LEU A 9 5.95 -0.05 4.22
N ASP A 10 6.01 0.98 5.06
CA ASP A 10 5.65 0.88 6.48
C ASP A 10 4.15 0.59 6.66
N ASP A 11 3.28 1.30 5.93
CA ASP A 11 1.85 1.00 5.86
C ASP A 11 1.61 -0.46 5.47
N LEU A 12 2.32 -0.95 4.46
CA LEU A 12 2.20 -2.35 4.03
C LEU A 12 2.59 -3.34 5.14
N ASN A 13 3.60 -3.03 5.96
CA ASN A 13 3.93 -3.84 7.14
C ASN A 13 2.78 -3.83 8.16
N HIS A 14 2.19 -2.67 8.42
CA HIS A 14 1.04 -2.55 9.31
C HIS A 14 -0.21 -3.26 8.77
N ILE A 15 -0.48 -3.21 7.47
CA ILE A 15 -1.52 -3.98 6.79
C ILE A 15 -1.31 -5.47 7.04
N SER A 16 -0.08 -5.98 6.90
CA SER A 16 0.23 -7.39 7.16
C SER A 16 -0.03 -7.78 8.61
N LEU A 17 0.43 -6.96 9.55
CA LEU A 17 0.24 -7.19 10.99
C LEU A 17 -1.25 -7.21 11.36
N ARG A 18 -2.02 -6.21 10.92
CA ARG A 18 -3.46 -6.11 11.18
C ARG A 18 -4.23 -7.28 10.57
N TYR A 19 -3.85 -7.71 9.37
CA TYR A 19 -4.40 -8.93 8.76
C TYR A 19 -4.14 -10.17 9.62
N GLN A 20 -2.94 -10.35 10.14
CA GLN A 20 -2.66 -11.46 11.04
C GLN A 20 -3.51 -11.37 12.33
N GLN A 21 -3.60 -10.20 12.94
CA GLN A 21 -4.39 -9.98 14.15
C GLN A 21 -5.88 -10.28 13.92
N ALA A 22 -6.47 -9.80 12.82
CA ALA A 22 -7.86 -10.11 12.46
C ALA A 22 -8.08 -11.62 12.30
N ARG A 23 -7.11 -12.34 11.72
CA ARG A 23 -7.14 -13.80 11.55
C ARG A 23 -7.01 -14.56 12.87
N GLU A 24 -6.36 -13.95 13.87
CA GLU A 24 -6.24 -14.46 15.24
C GLU A 24 -7.45 -14.09 16.11
N GLY A 25 -8.44 -13.38 15.56
CA GLY A 25 -9.69 -13.04 16.23
C GLY A 25 -9.68 -11.69 16.95
N HIS A 26 -8.68 -10.84 16.71
CA HIS A 26 -8.69 -9.47 17.22
C HIS A 26 -9.82 -8.66 16.57
N PRO A 27 -10.71 -8.06 17.38
CA PRO A 27 -11.73 -7.14 16.87
C PRO A 27 -11.10 -5.77 16.60
N PHE A 28 -11.46 -5.14 15.49
CA PHE A 28 -11.09 -3.76 15.17
C PHE A 28 -12.34 -2.89 15.20
N GLU A 29 -12.29 -1.81 15.98
CA GLU A 29 -13.38 -0.84 16.06
C GLU A 29 -13.29 0.18 14.93
N PHE A 30 -14.43 0.52 14.34
CA PHE A 30 -14.45 1.30 13.10
C PHE A 30 -13.86 2.71 13.29
N TYR A 31 -14.27 3.41 14.34
CA TYR A 31 -13.86 4.80 14.57
C TYR A 31 -12.51 4.92 15.27
N GLU A 32 -12.11 3.91 16.03
CA GLU A 32 -10.88 3.94 16.82
C GLU A 32 -9.70 3.34 16.05
N ASP A 33 -9.92 2.26 15.28
CA ASP A 33 -8.86 1.53 14.61
C ASP A 33 -8.90 1.70 13.09
N ILE A 34 -10.04 1.40 12.47
CA ILE A 34 -10.12 1.22 11.01
C ILE A 34 -10.06 2.57 10.29
N ALA A 35 -10.94 3.50 10.64
CA ALA A 35 -11.05 4.78 9.95
C ALA A 35 -9.77 5.63 10.06
N PRO A 36 -9.14 5.77 11.26
CA PRO A 36 -7.87 6.48 11.36
C PRO A 36 -6.74 5.83 10.56
N PHE A 37 -6.65 4.49 10.58
CA PHE A 37 -5.64 3.76 9.83
C PHE A 37 -5.82 3.92 8.31
N VAL A 38 -7.03 3.72 7.80
CA VAL A 38 -7.32 3.88 6.37
C VAL A 38 -7.06 5.32 5.92
N ALA A 39 -7.43 6.32 6.74
CA ALA A 39 -7.16 7.72 6.44
C ALA A 39 -5.65 8.02 6.36
N GLN A 40 -4.82 7.41 7.21
CA GLN A 40 -3.38 7.55 7.14
C GLN A 40 -2.82 6.96 5.83
N VAL A 41 -3.22 5.73 5.49
CA VAL A 41 -2.79 5.09 4.23
C VAL A 41 -3.23 5.90 3.01
N ASP A 42 -4.45 6.43 3.00
CA ASP A 42 -4.94 7.28 1.90
C ASP A 42 -4.13 8.58 1.77
N GLN A 43 -3.68 9.18 2.88
CA GLN A 43 -2.79 10.35 2.86
C GLN A 43 -1.40 10.02 2.29
N ASP A 44 -0.86 8.85 2.61
CA ASP A 44 0.45 8.43 2.10
C ASP A 44 0.36 8.03 0.61
N VAL A 45 -0.75 7.43 0.18
CA VAL A 45 -1.08 7.22 -1.24
C VAL A 45 -1.20 8.56 -1.97
N ALA A 46 -1.89 9.54 -1.39
CA ALA A 46 -2.03 10.88 -1.96
C ALA A 46 -0.68 11.61 -2.06
N SER A 47 0.22 11.41 -1.09
CA SER A 47 1.57 11.96 -1.12
C SER A 47 2.41 11.41 -2.29
N LEU A 48 2.16 10.16 -2.69
CA LEU A 48 2.82 9.56 -3.85
C LEU A 48 2.34 10.16 -5.19
N ASN A 49 1.09 10.64 -5.28
CA ASN A 49 0.55 11.28 -6.48
C ASN A 49 1.35 12.52 -6.93
N LEU A 50 2.01 13.20 -5.98
CA LEU A 50 2.87 14.34 -6.28
C LEU A 50 4.03 13.97 -7.24
N TYR A 51 4.35 12.68 -7.34
CA TYR A 51 5.42 12.14 -8.17
C TYR A 51 4.90 11.32 -9.35
N GLU A 52 3.60 11.37 -9.67
CA GLU A 52 2.96 10.55 -10.72
C GLU A 52 3.72 10.64 -12.06
N ASN A 53 4.08 11.84 -12.52
CA ASN A 53 4.81 12.01 -13.79
C ASN A 53 6.18 11.33 -13.77
N GLN A 54 6.95 11.51 -12.67
CA GLN A 54 8.27 10.90 -12.54
C GLN A 54 8.20 9.37 -12.51
N ILE A 55 7.15 8.83 -11.87
CA ILE A 55 6.88 7.40 -11.80
C ILE A 55 6.51 6.85 -13.17
N GLN A 56 5.71 7.57 -13.95
CA GLN A 56 5.29 7.14 -15.28
C GLN A 56 6.43 7.08 -16.30
N ASP A 57 7.50 7.85 -16.06
CA ASP A 57 8.72 7.81 -16.88
C ASP A 57 9.62 6.59 -16.56
N LEU A 58 9.30 5.81 -15.52
CA LEU A 58 10.06 4.60 -15.19
C LEU A 58 9.68 3.45 -16.14
N PRO A 59 10.66 2.64 -16.58
CA PRO A 59 10.38 1.42 -17.34
C PRO A 59 9.37 0.53 -16.62
N TYR A 60 8.46 -0.11 -17.35
CA TYR A 60 7.46 -1.04 -16.78
C TYR A 60 6.50 -0.43 -15.73
N PHE A 61 6.39 0.89 -15.62
CA PHE A 61 5.52 1.56 -14.65
C PHE A 61 4.66 2.66 -15.30
N ASN A 62 3.69 2.26 -16.11
CA ASN A 62 2.77 3.21 -16.74
C ASN A 62 1.65 3.68 -15.80
N ARG A 63 0.87 4.66 -16.26
CA ARG A 63 -0.28 5.22 -15.51
C ARG A 63 -1.28 4.17 -15.03
N GLN A 64 -1.61 3.19 -15.87
CA GLN A 64 -2.56 2.15 -15.49
C GLN A 64 -2.03 1.29 -14.34
N LYS A 65 -0.73 0.96 -14.35
CA LYS A 65 -0.08 0.22 -13.28
C LYS A 65 -0.05 1.03 -11.98
N PHE A 66 0.24 2.33 -12.08
CA PHE A 66 0.22 3.25 -10.93
C PHE A 66 -1.16 3.30 -10.26
N VAL A 67 -2.22 3.57 -11.01
CA VAL A 67 -3.59 3.60 -10.49
C VAL A 67 -3.99 2.23 -9.89
N ARG A 68 -3.61 1.13 -10.55
CA ARG A 68 -3.88 -0.21 -10.02
C ARG A 68 -3.18 -0.45 -8.68
N MET A 69 -1.92 -0.08 -8.55
CA MET A 69 -1.17 -0.21 -7.29
C MET A 69 -1.88 0.54 -6.15
N GLN A 70 -2.32 1.78 -6.40
CA GLN A 70 -3.03 2.60 -5.41
C GLN A 70 -4.35 1.97 -4.99
N SER A 71 -5.16 1.50 -5.94
CA SER A 71 -6.41 0.77 -5.65
C SER A 71 -6.16 -0.45 -4.76
N LEU A 72 -5.10 -1.22 -5.08
CA LEU A 72 -4.74 -2.39 -4.28
C LEU A 72 -4.31 -2.02 -2.85
N ILE A 73 -3.58 -0.92 -2.66
CA ILE A 73 -3.20 -0.42 -1.33
C ILE A 73 -4.46 -0.08 -0.52
N SER A 74 -5.37 0.74 -1.05
CA SER A 74 -6.60 1.12 -0.33
C SER A 74 -7.50 -0.09 -0.04
N GLU A 75 -7.63 -1.05 -0.97
CA GLU A 75 -8.37 -2.29 -0.73
C GLU A 75 -7.73 -3.16 0.38
N LEU A 76 -6.40 -3.24 0.41
CA LEU A 76 -5.67 -3.96 1.46
C LEU A 76 -5.83 -3.29 2.82
N ALA A 77 -5.80 -1.95 2.87
CA ALA A 77 -5.97 -1.18 4.10
C ALA A 77 -7.34 -1.40 4.77
N ILE A 78 -8.38 -1.67 3.99
CA ILE A 78 -9.70 -2.01 4.52
C ILE A 78 -9.76 -3.51 4.87
N SER A 79 -9.40 -4.37 3.93
CA SER A 79 -9.61 -5.83 4.05
C SER A 79 -8.71 -6.50 5.10
N CYS A 80 -7.62 -5.87 5.53
CA CYS A 80 -6.76 -6.40 6.59
C CYS A 80 -7.48 -6.49 7.96
N HIS A 81 -8.56 -5.75 8.19
CA HIS A 81 -9.31 -5.81 9.45
C HIS A 81 -10.40 -6.90 9.45
N GLN A 82 -10.60 -7.58 8.32
CA GLN A 82 -11.68 -8.54 8.14
C GLN A 82 -11.15 -9.98 8.25
N SER A 83 -11.54 -10.70 9.29
CA SER A 83 -11.13 -12.10 9.53
C SER A 83 -11.57 -13.06 8.40
N THR A 84 -12.64 -12.69 7.69
CA THR A 84 -13.22 -13.42 6.54
C THR A 84 -12.50 -13.16 5.22
N THR A 85 -11.57 -12.20 5.15
CA THR A 85 -10.78 -11.93 3.95
C THR A 85 -10.07 -13.21 3.49
N SER A 86 -10.23 -13.54 2.22
CA SER A 86 -9.58 -14.72 1.64
C SER A 86 -8.05 -14.56 1.67
N LYS A 87 -7.37 -15.48 2.34
CA LYS A 87 -5.89 -15.54 2.40
C LYS A 87 -5.22 -15.49 1.03
N LYS A 88 -5.74 -16.22 0.04
CA LYS A 88 -5.18 -16.22 -1.31
C LYS A 88 -5.22 -14.82 -1.92
N ILE A 89 -6.42 -14.25 -2.01
CA ILE A 89 -6.65 -12.90 -2.55
C ILE A 89 -5.79 -11.85 -1.83
N PHE A 90 -5.75 -11.88 -0.50
CA PHE A 90 -4.94 -10.94 0.28
C PHE A 90 -3.45 -11.04 -0.07
N ILE A 91 -2.88 -12.25 -0.03
CA ILE A 91 -1.45 -12.47 -0.29
C ILE A 91 -1.09 -12.13 -1.74
N ASP A 92 -1.95 -12.47 -2.71
CA ASP A 92 -1.71 -12.15 -4.12
C ASP A 92 -1.65 -10.62 -4.34
N ARG A 93 -2.57 -9.86 -3.73
CA ARG A 93 -2.60 -8.39 -3.78
C ARG A 93 -1.43 -7.76 -3.03
N PHE A 94 -1.14 -8.26 -1.83
CA PHE A 94 -0.03 -7.80 -0.99
C PHE A 94 1.29 -7.91 -1.73
N LYS A 95 1.57 -9.07 -2.33
CA LYS A 95 2.80 -9.29 -3.10
C LYS A 95 2.90 -8.41 -4.33
N ALA A 96 1.78 -8.13 -5.00
CA ALA A 96 1.76 -7.22 -6.14
C ALA A 96 2.15 -5.79 -5.71
N VAL A 97 1.55 -5.27 -4.63
CA VAL A 97 1.90 -3.96 -4.08
C VAL A 97 3.34 -3.92 -3.59
N GLN A 98 3.78 -4.94 -2.84
CA GLN A 98 5.14 -5.03 -2.32
C GLN A 98 6.17 -5.00 -3.44
N HIS A 99 5.94 -5.77 -4.51
CA HIS A 99 6.79 -5.77 -5.69
C HIS A 99 6.85 -4.38 -6.34
N ASP A 100 5.70 -3.73 -6.51
CA ASP A 100 5.63 -2.43 -7.16
C ASP A 100 6.30 -1.32 -6.34
N LEU A 101 6.10 -1.26 -5.03
CA LEU A 101 6.79 -0.30 -4.16
C LEU A 101 8.31 -0.56 -4.11
N ASN A 102 8.73 -1.83 -4.07
CA ASN A 102 10.15 -2.18 -4.14
C ASN A 102 10.79 -1.83 -5.49
N TYR A 103 10.02 -1.91 -6.57
CA TYR A 103 10.49 -1.43 -7.87
C TYR A 103 10.70 0.10 -7.84
N LEU A 104 9.74 0.84 -7.28
CA LEU A 104 9.81 2.30 -7.19
C LEU A 104 10.95 2.78 -6.27
N ILE A 105 11.22 2.12 -5.14
CA ILE A 105 12.32 2.52 -4.24
C ILE A 105 13.68 2.32 -4.93
N GLN A 106 13.84 1.23 -5.69
CA GLN A 106 15.11 0.90 -6.38
C GLN A 106 15.37 1.77 -7.60
N ASN A 107 14.32 2.14 -8.36
CA ASN A 107 14.47 2.82 -9.65
C ASN A 107 14.10 4.32 -9.60
N GLY A 108 13.32 4.73 -8.61
CA GLY A 108 12.92 6.13 -8.40
C GLY A 108 13.88 6.93 -7.52
N GLY A 109 14.72 6.27 -6.72
CA GLY A 109 15.69 6.91 -5.82
C GLY A 109 17.04 7.27 -6.42
N HIS A 110 17.27 7.05 -7.73
CA HIS A 110 18.57 7.24 -8.39
C HIS A 110 18.64 8.42 -9.37
N LYS A 111 17.58 9.24 -9.48
CA LYS A 111 17.58 10.41 -10.39
C LYS A 111 17.97 11.74 -9.73
N ASP A 112 18.39 11.72 -8.45
CA ASP A 112 18.79 12.91 -7.69
C ASP A 112 20.32 13.02 -7.49
N VAL A 113 21.13 12.67 -8.50
CA VAL A 113 22.57 12.97 -8.57
C VAL A 113 22.96 13.48 -9.95
#